data_AF-B4D5J1-F1
#
_entry.id   AF-B4D5J1-F1
#
_cell.length_a   1.000
_cell.length_b   1.000
_cell.length_c   1.000
_cell.angle_alpha   90.00
_cell.angle_beta   90.00
_cell.angle_gamma   90.00
#
_symmetry.space_group_name_H-M   'P 1'
#
loop_
_entity.id
_entity.type
_entity.pdbx_description
1 polymer ?
#
loop_
_entity_poly.entity_id
_entity_poly.type
_entity_poly.pdbx_seq_one_letter_code
_entity_poly.pdbx_strand_id
1 'polypeptide(L)' 'MKFETAEEVAIVLLRTFKELDQLATTIRAGTSEEEFADYGRAVAHAIGNLDYQILAKIYREHPGLEKRDTGLHPPEMNAN' A
#
# COMPACT_ATOMS: atom_id res chain seq x y z
N MET A 1 -6.99 -19.96 -4.09
CA MET A 1 -7.41 -19.49 -2.76
C MET A 1 -8.94 -19.45 -2.72
N LYS A 2 -9.61 -19.67 -1.58
CA LYS A 2 -11.07 -19.48 -1.50
C LYS A 2 -11.36 -17.97 -1.59
N PHE A 3 -12.48 -17.59 -2.23
CA PHE A 3 -12.85 -16.17 -2.44
C PHE A 3 -12.87 -15.38 -1.12
N GLU A 4 -13.43 -15.95 -0.05
CA GLU A 4 -13.45 -15.36 1.30
C GLU A 4 -12.04 -15.10 1.85
N THR A 5 -11.12 -16.05 1.68
CA THR A 5 -9.71 -15.87 2.09
C THR A 5 -9.00 -14.80 1.27
N ALA A 6 -9.32 -14.67 -0.03
CA ALA A 6 -8.76 -13.63 -0.88
C ALA A 6 -9.23 -12.23 -0.45
N GLU A 7 -10.52 -12.11 -0.11
CA GLU A 7 -11.14 -10.89 0.41
C GLU A 7 -10.53 -10.49 1.77
N GLU A 8 -10.37 -11.44 2.70
CA GLU A 8 -9.71 -11.18 3.99
C GLU A 8 -8.27 -10.69 3.83
N VAL A 9 -7.49 -11.31 2.94
CA VAL A 9 -6.11 -10.89 2.67
C VAL A 9 -6.08 -9.49 2.04
N ALA A 10 -6.97 -9.18 1.10
CA ALA A 10 -7.07 -7.85 0.51
C ALA A 10 -7.40 -6.79 1.57
N ILE A 11 -8.37 -7.05 2.45
CA ILE A 11 -8.75 -6.14 3.55
C ILE A 11 -7.57 -5.86 4.48
N VAL A 12 -6.81 -6.89 4.85
CA VAL A 12 -5.63 -6.74 5.72
C VAL A 12 -4.54 -5.93 5.03
N LEU A 13 -4.28 -6.15 3.75
CA LEU A 13 -3.30 -5.39 2.98
C LEU A 13 -3.67 -3.91 2.86
N LEU A 14 -4.93 -3.61 2.54
CA LEU A 14 -5.40 -2.24 2.43
C LEU A 14 -5.32 -1.48 3.76
N ARG A 15 -5.63 -2.16 4.87
CA ARG A 15 -5.40 -1.59 6.21
C ARG A 15 -3.92 -1.33 6.45
N THR A 16 -3.06 -2.27 6.10
CA THR A 16 -1.60 -2.13 6.24
C THR A 16 -1.07 -0.96 5.42
N PHE A 17 -1.56 -0.76 4.19
CA PHE A 17 -1.19 0.40 3.37
C PHE A 17 -1.56 1.72 4.02
N LYS A 18 -2.76 1.80 4.58
CA LYS A 18 -3.20 2.99 5.31
C LYS A 18 -2.32 3.27 6.54
N GLU A 19 -1.95 2.24 7.28
CA GLU A 19 -1.08 2.38 8.46
C GLU A 19 0.35 2.81 8.07
N LEU A 20 0.90 2.23 6.99
CA LEU A 20 2.21 2.61 6.47
C LEU A 20 2.25 4.04 5.94
N ASP A 21 1.19 4.50 5.26
CA ASP A 21 1.05 5.87 4.79
C ASP A 21 0.97 6.89 5.95
N GLN A 22 0.22 6.56 6.99
CA GLN A 22 0.16 7.36 8.22
C GLN A 22 1.52 7.42 8.93
N LEU A 23 2.26 6.30 8.94
CA LEU A 23 3.60 6.25 9.52
C LEU A 23 4.57 7.11 8.71
N ALA A 24 4.52 7.05 7.36
CA ALA A 24 5.34 7.90 6.50
C ALA A 24 5.06 9.39 6.74
N THR A 25 3.79 9.78 6.91
CA THR A 25 3.41 11.14 7.28
C THR A 25 3.98 11.55 8.63
N THR A 26 3.96 10.64 9.61
CA THR A 26 4.50 10.87 10.95
C THR A 26 6.02 11.06 10.93
N ILE A 27 6.75 10.20 10.21
CA ILE A 27 8.20 10.30 10.02
C ILE A 27 8.53 11.65 9.39
N ARG A 28 7.83 12.04 8.31
CA ARG A 28 8.04 13.34 7.64
C ARG A 28 7.94 14.53 8.58
N ALA A 29 7.02 14.48 9.55
CA ALA A 29 6.80 15.57 10.49
C ALA A 29 7.84 15.62 11.63
N GLY A 30 8.51 14.51 11.93
CA GLY A 30 9.37 14.35 13.10
C GLY A 30 10.87 14.18 12.80
N THR A 31 11.28 14.05 11.54
CA THR A 31 12.67 13.79 11.16
C THR A 31 13.23 14.85 10.23
N SER A 32 14.56 14.88 10.08
CA SER A 32 15.22 15.64 9.02
C SER A 32 14.86 15.12 7.63
N GLU A 33 15.14 15.90 6.58
CA GLU A 33 14.89 15.51 5.19
C GLU A 33 15.70 14.28 4.77
N GLU A 34 16.94 14.15 5.26
CA GLU A 34 17.81 13.00 5.01
C GLU A 34 17.27 11.72 5.66
N GLU A 35 16.86 11.80 6.93
CA GLU A 35 16.22 10.68 7.63
C GLU A 35 14.87 10.31 7.00
N PHE A 36 14.07 11.30 6.58
CA PHE A 36 12.83 11.05 5.87
C PHE A 36 13.10 10.35 4.53
N ALA A 37 14.15 10.72 3.81
CA ALA A 37 14.52 10.08 2.56
C ALA A 37 14.88 8.60 2.75
N ASP A 38 15.61 8.25 3.82
CA ASP A 38 15.94 6.85 4.13
C ASP A 38 14.72 6.03 4.58
N TYR A 39 14.01 6.49 5.61
CA TYR A 39 12.85 5.77 6.13
C TYR A 39 11.67 5.77 5.15
N GLY A 40 11.44 6.87 4.44
CA GLY A 40 10.41 7.00 3.43
C GLY A 40 10.64 6.07 2.23
N ARG A 41 11.89 5.89 1.78
CA ARG A 41 12.24 4.90 0.75
C ARG A 41 11.91 3.47 1.20
N ALA A 42 12.24 3.11 2.44
CA ALA A 42 11.94 1.79 2.97
C ALA A 42 10.43 1.52 3.03
N VAL A 43 9.64 2.50 3.49
CA VAL A 43 8.16 2.39 3.53
C VAL A 43 7.57 2.29 2.13
N ALA A 44 7.99 3.15 1.20
CA ALA A 44 7.52 3.12 -0.18
C ALA A 44 7.83 1.77 -0.87
N HIS A 45 9.03 1.23 -0.64
CA HIS A 45 9.42 -0.07 -1.19
C HIS A 45 8.59 -1.23 -0.60
N ALA A 46 8.27 -1.18 0.69
CA ALA A 46 7.39 -2.18 1.32
C ALA A 46 5.98 -2.13 0.72
N ILE A 47 5.40 -0.94 0.56
CA ILE A 47 4.08 -0.74 -0.08
C ILE A 47 4.09 -1.31 -1.50
N GLY A 48 5.08 -0.93 -2.32
CA GLY A 48 5.17 -1.39 -3.71
C GLY A 48 5.29 -2.92 -3.83
N ASN A 49 6.06 -3.57 -2.95
CA ASN A 49 6.20 -5.02 -2.95
C ASN A 49 4.89 -5.73 -2.57
N LEU A 50 4.23 -5.27 -1.52
CA LEU A 50 2.95 -5.84 -1.06
C LEU A 50 1.84 -5.65 -2.10
N ASP A 51 1.78 -4.49 -2.75
CA ASP A 51 0.82 -4.18 -3.79
C ASP A 51 1.01 -5.08 -5.02
N TYR A 52 2.23 -5.09 -5.58
CA TYR A 52 2.51 -5.86 -6.78
C TYR A 52 2.43 -7.37 -6.59
N GLN A 53 2.99 -7.90 -5.48
CA GLN A 53 3.11 -9.35 -5.30
C GLN A 53 1.81 -10.00 -4.85
N ILE A 54 0.99 -9.29 -4.07
CA ILE A 54 -0.16 -9.89 -3.39
C ILE A 54 -1.46 -9.25 -3.87
N LEU A 55 -1.62 -7.93 -3.77
CA LEU A 55 -2.90 -7.29 -4.07
C LEU A 55 -3.24 -7.38 -5.57
N ALA A 56 -2.30 -7.02 -6.45
CA ALA A 56 -2.48 -7.14 -7.90
C ALA A 56 -2.74 -8.59 -8.36
N LYS A 57 -2.16 -9.58 -7.65
CA LYS A 57 -2.42 -10.99 -7.90
C LYS A 57 -3.84 -11.39 -7.49
N ILE A 58 -4.27 -10.98 -6.29
CA ILE A 58 -5.63 -11.23 -5.78
C ILE A 58 -6.67 -10.64 -6.73
N TYR A 59 -6.49 -9.40 -7.15
CA TYR A 59 -7.39 -8.72 -8.07
C TYR A 59 -7.46 -9.37 -9.45
N ARG A 60 -6.33 -9.86 -9.98
CA ARG A 60 -6.30 -10.63 -11.23
C ARG A 60 -7.04 -11.96 -11.12
N GLU A 61 -6.91 -12.65 -9.99
CA GLU A 61 -7.58 -13.94 -9.74
C GLU A 61 -9.06 -13.77 -9.33
N HIS A 62 -9.43 -12.60 -8.79
CA HIS A 62 -10.74 -12.29 -8.23
C HIS A 62 -11.19 -10.85 -8.59
N PRO A 63 -11.52 -10.57 -9.87
CA PRO A 63 -11.84 -9.21 -10.35
C PRO A 63 -13.11 -8.58 -9.73
N GLY A 64 -13.91 -9.36 -9.00
CA GLY A 64 -15.04 -8.85 -8.21
C GLY A 64 -14.64 -8.03 -6.99
N LEU A 65 -13.37 -8.11 -6.56
CA LEU A 65 -12.83 -7.38 -5.40
C LEU A 65 -12.34 -5.97 -5.76
N GLU A 66 -11.77 -5.75 -6.97
CA GLU A 66 -11.28 -4.42 -7.44
C GLU A 66 -12.33 -3.31 -7.43
N LYS A 67 -13.62 -3.65 -7.51
CA LYS A 67 -14.72 -2.66 -7.56
C LYS A 67 -15.25 -2.27 -6.18
N ARG A 68 -14.82 -2.98 -5.13
CA ARG A 68 -15.30 -2.76 -3.75
C ARG A 68 -14.34 -1.93 -2.91
N ASP A 69 -13.06 -1.93 -3.26
CA ASP A 69 -11.99 -1.11 -2.70
C ASP A 69 -11.37 -0.32 -3.86
N THR A 70 -11.07 0.98 -3.80
CA THR A 70 -10.01 1.55 -2.98
C THR A 70 -10.14 3.08 -2.97
N GLY A 71 -10.59 3.71 -1.89
CA GLY A 71 -10.38 5.16 -1.67
C GLY A 71 -8.89 5.56 -1.52
N LEU A 72 -7.96 4.73 -1.99
CA LEU A 72 -6.53 4.92 -2.05
C LEU A 72 -6.18 5.21 -3.51
N HIS A 73 -5.89 6.47 -3.78
CA HIS A 73 -5.21 6.84 -5.02
C HIS A 73 -3.78 6.27 -4.95
N PRO A 74 -3.24 5.72 -6.06
CA PRO A 74 -1.79 5.55 -6.16
C PRO A 74 -1.16 6.91 -5.81
N PRO A 75 -0.04 6.95 -5.07
CA PRO A 75 0.67 8.20 -4.91
C PRO A 75 0.93 8.74 -6.31
N GLU A 76 0.43 9.96 -6.59
CA GLU A 76 0.77 10.64 -7.83
C GLU A 76 2.29 10.67 -7.89
N MET A 77 2.85 9.83 -8.76
CA MET A 77 4.24 9.93 -9.14
C MET A 77 4.34 11.27 -9.85
N ASN A 78 4.69 12.32 -9.09
CA ASN A 78 5.14 13.57 -9.66
C ASN A 78 6.36 13.25 -10.50
N ALA A 79 6.15 13.13 -11.81
CA ALA A 79 7.18 13.11 -12.81
C ALA A 79 7.78 14.52 -12.89
N ASN A 80 8.83 14.74 -12.10
CA ASN A 80 9.78 15.83 -12.30
C ASN A 80 11.12 15.24 -12.72
#